data_AF-A0A285IAL1-F1
#
_entry.id   AF-A0A285IAL1-F1
#
_cell.length_a   1.000
_cell.length_b   1.000
_cell.length_c   1.000
_cell.angle_alpha   90.00
_cell.angle_beta   90.00
_cell.angle_gamma   90.00
#
_symmetry.space_group_name_H-M   'P 1'
#
loop_
_entity.id
_entity.type
_entity.pdbx_description
1 polymer ?
#
loop_
_entity_poly.entity_id
_entity_poly.type
_entity_poly.pdbx_seq_one_letter_code
_entity_poly.pdbx_strand_id
1 'polypeptide(L)'
;MIKTILFGAGLLAFVPAYAATVLTDQNLSRLEAALPKLAQIKQDDVGSLHKVRLQRHCDWPRHATEMRAQQQGKSYLAEVDNILAEHQLSPALFMELTAKSSWPLLQSLQPVLAVTRQTLPFLPQAQQEQARQLLAQTDNMTQVVEPCLSEADSKALRQHQHRLIALASKLPGSILPAQPGAAGKPD
;
A
#
# COMPACT_ATOMS: atom_id res chain seq x y z
N MET A 1 -13.47 60.19 -17.63
CA MET A 1 -13.89 58.98 -18.37
C MET A 1 -13.80 57.79 -17.44
N ILE A 2 -14.94 57.29 -16.96
CA ILE A 2 -15.04 56.12 -16.09
C ILE A 2 -15.12 54.89 -17.00
N LYS A 3 -14.22 53.92 -16.81
CA LYS A 3 -14.32 52.61 -17.46
C LYS A 3 -14.35 51.53 -16.40
N THR A 4 -15.55 50.99 -16.24
CA THR A 4 -15.93 49.85 -15.40
C THR A 4 -15.41 48.54 -16.00
N ILE A 5 -15.59 47.45 -15.23
CA ILE A 5 -15.62 46.02 -15.57
C ILE A 5 -14.23 45.35 -15.80
N LEU A 6 -13.85 44.20 -15.20
CA LEU A 6 -14.58 43.03 -14.71
C LEU A 6 -13.91 42.39 -13.48
N PHE A 7 -14.76 41.95 -12.55
CA PHE A 7 -14.49 40.87 -11.60
C PHE A 7 -14.04 39.61 -12.35
N GLY A 8 -12.77 39.24 -12.21
CA GLY A 8 -12.25 37.92 -12.56
C GLY A 8 -12.08 37.10 -11.29
N ALA A 9 -13.17 36.77 -10.61
CA ALA A 9 -13.17 35.78 -9.55
C ALA A 9 -12.91 34.40 -10.19
N GLY A 10 -11.63 34.09 -10.38
CA GLY A 10 -11.18 32.74 -10.72
C GLY A 10 -11.52 31.82 -9.56
N LEU A 11 -12.68 31.18 -9.64
CA LEU A 11 -13.00 29.97 -8.89
C LEU A 11 -11.91 28.94 -9.19
N LEU A 12 -10.91 28.88 -8.31
CA LEU A 12 -10.05 27.72 -8.16
C LEU A 12 -10.97 26.58 -7.73
N ALA A 13 -11.47 25.84 -8.71
CA ALA A 13 -12.13 24.58 -8.49
C ALA A 13 -11.11 23.65 -7.82
N PHE A 14 -11.23 23.48 -6.51
CA PHE A 14 -10.64 22.36 -5.79
C PHE A 14 -11.31 21.09 -6.33
N VAL A 15 -10.81 20.58 -7.45
CA VAL A 15 -11.10 19.21 -7.85
C VAL A 15 -10.40 18.35 -6.80
N PRO A 16 -11.14 17.60 -5.95
CA PRO A 16 -10.48 16.66 -5.06
C PRO A 16 -9.71 15.67 -5.94
N ALA A 17 -8.39 15.62 -5.76
CA ALA A 17 -7.52 14.69 -6.45
C ALA A 17 -7.75 13.28 -5.89
N TYR A 18 -8.91 12.70 -6.19
CA TYR A 18 -9.11 11.27 -6.04
C TYR A 18 -8.25 10.60 -7.11
N ALA A 19 -7.22 9.84 -6.73
CA ALA A 19 -6.60 8.99 -7.73
C ALA A 19 -7.61 7.90 -8.13
N ALA A 20 -7.86 7.86 -9.44
CA ALA A 20 -8.99 7.24 -10.09
C ALA A 20 -8.57 5.98 -10.86
N THR A 21 -7.52 5.29 -10.40
CA THR A 21 -6.90 4.23 -11.18
C THR A 21 -7.45 2.87 -10.76
N VAL A 22 -8.21 2.25 -11.65
CA VAL A 22 -8.64 0.86 -11.47
C VAL A 22 -7.42 -0.06 -11.61
N LEU A 23 -7.37 -1.13 -10.81
CA LEU A 23 -6.38 -2.19 -11.00
C LEU A 23 -6.58 -2.84 -12.38
N THR A 24 -5.59 -2.69 -13.25
CA THR A 24 -5.55 -3.32 -14.58
C THR A 24 -4.36 -4.26 -14.67
N ASP A 25 -4.39 -5.19 -15.63
CA ASP A 25 -3.25 -6.07 -15.88
C ASP A 25 -1.95 -5.30 -16.15
N GLN A 26 -2.03 -4.19 -16.88
CA GLN A 26 -0.88 -3.35 -17.17
C GLN A 26 -0.29 -2.73 -15.90
N ASN A 27 -1.13 -2.15 -15.04
CA ASN A 27 -0.68 -1.51 -13.80
C ASN A 27 -0.12 -2.55 -12.81
N LEU A 28 -0.72 -3.73 -12.74
CA LEU A 28 -0.20 -4.83 -11.94
C LEU A 28 1.14 -5.34 -12.48
N SER A 29 1.32 -5.45 -13.80
CA SER A 29 2.60 -5.88 -14.38
C SER A 29 3.71 -4.86 -14.12
N ARG A 30 3.40 -3.57 -14.18
CA ARG A 30 4.35 -2.50 -13.79
C ARG A 30 4.74 -2.61 -12.32
N LEU A 31 3.77 -2.81 -11.44
CA LEU A 31 3.99 -2.99 -10.01
C LEU A 31 4.86 -4.22 -9.73
N GLU A 32 4.53 -5.37 -10.30
CA GLU A 32 5.27 -6.63 -10.16
C GLU A 32 6.71 -6.52 -10.63
N ALA A 33 6.97 -5.77 -11.71
CA ALA A 33 8.32 -5.56 -12.22
C ALA A 33 9.15 -4.62 -11.34
N ALA A 34 8.51 -3.61 -10.72
CA ALA A 34 9.20 -2.66 -9.85
C ALA A 34 9.55 -3.25 -8.48
N LEU A 35 8.66 -4.06 -7.89
CA LEU A 35 8.78 -4.54 -6.51
C LEU A 35 10.11 -5.25 -6.19
N PRO A 36 10.63 -6.18 -7.02
CA PRO A 36 11.92 -6.84 -6.74
C PRO A 36 13.11 -5.89 -6.74
N LYS A 37 13.08 -4.81 -7.53
CA LYS A 37 14.13 -3.79 -7.53
C LYS A 37 14.02 -2.90 -6.30
N LEU A 38 12.81 -2.47 -5.95
CA LEU A 38 12.54 -1.69 -4.74
C LEU A 38 12.99 -2.42 -3.47
N ALA A 39 12.79 -3.74 -3.41
CA ALA A 39 13.21 -4.60 -2.31
C ALA A 39 14.74 -4.69 -2.12
N GLN A 40 15.54 -4.35 -3.14
CA GLN A 40 17.00 -4.42 -3.10
C GLN A 40 17.65 -3.10 -2.67
N ILE A 41 16.88 -2.00 -2.64
CA ILE A 41 17.38 -0.70 -2.22
C ILE A 41 17.82 -0.81 -0.76
N LYS A 42 19.09 -0.50 -0.49
CA LYS A 42 19.59 -0.42 0.88
C LYS A 42 19.06 0.85 1.52
N GLN A 43 18.37 0.71 2.64
CA GLN A 43 17.91 1.83 3.43
C GLN A 43 18.84 2.03 4.63
N ASP A 44 19.34 3.25 4.79
CA ASP A 44 20.30 3.59 5.85
C ASP A 44 19.70 3.46 7.26
N ASP A 45 18.37 3.62 7.39
CA ASP A 45 17.60 3.39 8.63
C ASP A 45 16.34 2.57 8.35
N VAL A 46 16.45 1.23 8.42
CA VAL A 46 15.31 0.31 8.26
C VAL A 46 14.32 0.46 9.43
N GLY A 47 14.78 0.89 10.61
CA GLY A 47 13.95 1.09 11.80
C GLY A 47 12.94 2.24 11.64
N SER A 48 13.20 3.19 10.75
CA SER A 48 12.27 4.27 10.42
C SER A 48 11.01 3.76 9.69
N LEU A 49 11.09 2.64 8.96
CA LEU A 49 9.95 2.08 8.23
C LEU A 49 8.82 1.61 9.16
N HIS A 50 9.15 1.11 10.35
CA HIS A 50 8.15 0.71 11.35
C HIS A 50 7.38 1.89 11.96
N LYS A 51 7.86 3.13 11.75
CA LYS A 51 7.21 4.37 12.21
C LYS A 51 6.32 4.99 11.14
N VAL A 52 6.34 4.45 9.93
CA VAL A 52 5.57 4.97 8.81
C VAL A 52 4.09 4.72 9.06
N ARG A 53 3.30 5.79 9.12
CA ARG A 53 1.87 5.75 9.39
C ARG A 53 1.08 6.18 8.17
N LEU A 54 0.11 5.35 7.81
CA LEU A 54 -0.90 5.70 6.83
C LEU A 54 -1.97 6.59 7.49
N GLN A 55 -2.30 7.70 6.83
CA GLN A 55 -3.39 8.60 7.20
C GLN A 55 -4.76 8.09 6.69
N ARG A 56 -5.86 8.61 7.24
CA ARG A 56 -7.23 8.21 6.85
C ARG A 56 -7.81 9.14 5.78
N HIS A 57 -7.35 9.03 4.54
CA HIS A 57 -7.95 9.74 3.39
C HIS A 57 -7.65 9.05 2.05
N CYS A 58 -8.42 9.34 1.00
CA CYS A 58 -8.22 8.72 -0.32
C CYS A 58 -7.45 9.59 -1.32
N ASP A 59 -6.83 10.67 -0.86
CA ASP A 59 -5.93 11.50 -1.66
C ASP A 59 -4.54 10.81 -1.75
N TRP A 60 -4.36 10.02 -2.80
CA TRP A 60 -3.13 9.25 -3.02
C TRP A 60 -1.90 10.12 -3.32
N PRO A 61 -1.99 11.23 -4.09
CA PRO A 61 -0.90 12.20 -4.20
C PRO A 61 -0.45 12.77 -2.86
N ARG A 62 -1.41 13.13 -2.00
CA ARG A 62 -1.12 13.57 -0.64
C ARG A 62 -0.48 12.46 0.19
N HIS A 63 -1.01 11.23 0.13
CA HIS A 63 -0.42 10.08 0.81
C HIS A 63 1.03 9.84 0.42
N ALA A 64 1.34 9.89 -0.88
CA ALA A 64 2.71 9.73 -1.35
C ALA A 64 3.63 10.81 -0.77
N THR A 65 3.16 12.06 -0.71
CA THR A 65 3.91 13.18 -0.14
C THR A 65 4.16 12.99 1.36
N GLU A 66 3.11 12.67 2.12
CA GLU A 66 3.19 12.47 3.58
C GLU A 66 4.05 11.25 3.95
N MET A 67 3.97 10.17 3.18
CA MET A 67 4.79 8.97 3.39
C MET A 67 6.27 9.24 3.14
N ARG A 68 6.58 9.97 2.06
CA ARG A 68 7.96 10.35 1.73
C ARG A 68 8.54 11.32 2.75
N ALA A 69 7.72 12.20 3.33
CA ALA A 69 8.15 13.09 4.42
C ALA A 69 8.52 12.32 5.71
N GLN A 70 8.01 11.10 5.89
CA GLN A 70 8.35 10.23 7.03
C GLN A 70 9.62 9.40 6.78
N GLN A 71 10.10 9.31 5.54
CA GLN A 71 11.28 8.53 5.17
C GLN A 71 12.54 9.38 5.28
N GLN A 72 13.63 8.78 5.78
CA GLN A 72 14.92 9.44 5.93
C GLN A 72 15.86 9.06 4.78
N GLY A 73 16.70 9.99 4.32
CA GLY A 73 17.69 9.78 3.27
C GLY A 73 17.24 10.26 1.88
N LYS A 74 17.84 11.34 1.39
CA LYS A 74 17.55 11.90 0.05
C LYS A 74 18.00 10.96 -1.08
N SER A 75 19.08 10.20 -0.87
CA SER A 75 19.59 9.20 -1.81
C SER A 75 18.62 8.04 -2.00
N TYR A 76 18.07 7.52 -0.90
CA TYR A 76 17.06 6.45 -0.90
C TYR A 76 15.83 6.83 -1.73
N LEU A 77 15.26 8.03 -1.47
CA LEU A 77 14.07 8.49 -2.20
C LEU A 77 14.35 8.69 -3.70
N ALA A 78 15.55 9.14 -4.06
CA ALA A 78 15.93 9.30 -5.46
C ALA A 78 16.06 7.94 -6.18
N GLU A 79 16.60 6.92 -5.52
CA GLU A 79 16.69 5.57 -6.08
C GLU A 79 15.30 4.94 -6.26
N VAL A 80 14.41 5.14 -5.28
CA VAL A 80 13.00 4.76 -5.39
C VAL A 80 12.36 5.44 -6.60
N ASP A 81 12.53 6.75 -6.75
CA ASP A 81 11.93 7.51 -7.87
C ASP A 81 12.43 7.04 -9.23
N ASN A 82 13.73 6.74 -9.35
CA ASN A 82 14.31 6.21 -10.57
C ASN A 82 13.70 4.86 -10.94
N ILE A 83 13.59 3.92 -9.99
CA ILE A 83 12.97 2.62 -10.23
C ILE A 83 11.50 2.77 -10.61
N LEU A 84 10.75 3.62 -9.91
CA LEU A 84 9.35 3.87 -10.25
C LEU A 84 9.22 4.43 -11.69
N ALA A 85 10.07 5.38 -12.06
CA ALA A 85 10.07 5.97 -13.39
C ALA A 85 10.41 4.95 -14.50
N GLU A 86 11.39 4.07 -14.27
CA GLU A 86 11.73 2.96 -15.19
C GLU A 86 10.52 2.07 -15.51
N HIS A 87 9.62 1.91 -14.54
CA HIS A 87 8.42 1.10 -14.65
C HIS A 87 7.15 1.91 -14.93
N GLN A 88 7.29 3.18 -15.34
CA GLN A 88 6.17 4.10 -15.66
C GLN A 88 5.18 4.26 -14.49
N LEU A 89 5.71 4.24 -13.26
CA LEU A 89 4.96 4.50 -12.03
C LEU A 89 5.32 5.88 -11.51
N SER A 90 4.31 6.69 -11.18
CA SER A 90 4.51 7.87 -10.33
C SER A 90 4.46 7.45 -8.85
N PRO A 91 5.02 8.23 -7.91
CA PRO A 91 4.89 7.94 -6.48
C PRO A 91 3.43 7.81 -6.02
N ALA A 92 2.54 8.65 -6.54
CA ALA A 92 1.11 8.60 -6.24
C ALA A 92 0.45 7.32 -6.76
N LEU A 93 0.75 6.94 -8.02
CA LEU A 93 0.22 5.72 -8.62
C LEU A 93 0.75 4.48 -7.91
N PHE A 94 2.04 4.45 -7.57
CA PHE A 94 2.63 3.36 -6.79
C PHE A 94 1.94 3.21 -5.43
N MET A 95 1.72 4.31 -4.71
CA MET A 95 1.01 4.31 -3.43
C MET A 95 -0.42 3.78 -3.56
N GLU A 96 -1.17 4.27 -4.56
CA GLU A 96 -2.53 3.80 -4.84
C GLU A 96 -2.54 2.29 -5.16
N LEU A 97 -1.69 1.83 -6.09
CA LEU A 97 -1.66 0.43 -6.51
C LEU A 97 -1.26 -0.49 -5.37
N THR A 98 -0.21 -0.16 -4.61
CA THR A 98 0.23 -0.98 -3.46
C THR A 98 -0.85 -1.07 -2.37
N ALA A 99 -1.49 0.05 -2.03
CA ALA A 99 -2.58 0.07 -1.06
C ALA A 99 -3.74 -0.82 -1.52
N LYS A 100 -4.24 -0.63 -2.74
CA LYS A 100 -5.33 -1.45 -3.31
C LYS A 100 -4.93 -2.93 -3.41
N SER A 101 -3.74 -3.23 -3.93
CA SER A 101 -3.21 -4.59 -4.09
C SER A 101 -3.02 -5.34 -2.76
N SER A 102 -2.87 -4.63 -1.63
CA SER A 102 -2.80 -5.25 -0.31
C SER A 102 -4.16 -5.76 0.20
N TRP A 103 -5.27 -5.26 -0.35
CA TRP A 103 -6.61 -5.56 0.16
C TRP A 103 -6.97 -7.05 0.19
N PRO A 104 -6.71 -7.87 -0.86
CA PRO A 104 -7.06 -9.27 -0.83
C PRO A 104 -6.29 -10.05 0.25
N LEU A 105 -5.05 -9.62 0.54
CA LEU A 105 -4.28 -10.16 1.65
C LEU A 105 -4.94 -9.79 2.99
N LEU A 106 -5.25 -8.51 3.21
CA LEU A 106 -5.93 -8.05 4.43
C LEU A 106 -7.26 -8.79 4.66
N GLN A 107 -8.03 -9.02 3.60
CA GLN A 107 -9.26 -9.82 3.66
C GLN A 107 -8.99 -11.28 4.04
N SER A 108 -7.97 -11.91 3.45
CA SER A 108 -7.62 -13.30 3.75
C SER A 108 -7.17 -13.52 5.20
N LEU A 109 -6.64 -12.48 5.86
CA LEU A 109 -6.20 -12.53 7.25
C LEU A 109 -7.34 -12.37 8.25
N GLN A 110 -8.50 -11.83 7.87
CA GLN A 110 -9.61 -11.54 8.79
C GLN A 110 -10.02 -12.73 9.68
N PRO A 111 -10.13 -13.98 9.18
CA PRO A 111 -10.44 -15.13 10.02
C PRO A 111 -9.38 -15.38 11.11
N VAL A 112 -8.10 -15.28 10.74
CA VAL A 112 -6.99 -15.46 11.68
C VAL A 112 -6.98 -14.33 12.71
N LEU A 113 -7.16 -13.08 12.29
CA LEU A 113 -7.23 -11.93 13.21
C LEU A 113 -8.42 -12.05 14.18
N ALA A 114 -9.57 -12.54 13.73
CA ALA A 114 -10.72 -12.79 14.59
C ALA A 114 -10.40 -13.84 15.67
N VAL A 115 -9.75 -14.95 15.30
CA VAL A 115 -9.27 -15.95 16.26
C VAL A 115 -8.24 -15.34 17.22
N THR A 116 -7.26 -14.59 16.71
CA THR A 116 -6.25 -13.91 17.54
C THR A 116 -6.90 -12.98 18.57
N ARG A 117 -7.95 -12.22 18.21
CA ARG A 117 -8.69 -11.37 19.16
C ARG A 117 -9.36 -12.19 20.25
N GLN A 118 -9.98 -13.31 19.90
CA GLN A 118 -10.67 -14.19 20.84
C GLN A 118 -9.69 -14.89 21.79
N THR A 119 -8.52 -15.29 21.29
CA THR A 119 -7.53 -16.03 22.07
C THR A 119 -6.58 -15.12 22.85
N LEU A 120 -6.55 -13.82 22.55
CA LEU A 120 -5.64 -12.84 23.16
C LEU A 120 -5.54 -12.93 24.69
N PRO A 121 -6.64 -13.06 25.47
CA PRO A 121 -6.56 -13.14 26.93
C PRO A 121 -5.83 -14.40 27.45
N PHE A 122 -5.75 -15.43 26.62
CA PHE A 122 -5.19 -16.75 26.96
C PHE A 122 -3.74 -16.92 26.49
N LEU A 123 -3.19 -15.95 25.74
CA LEU A 123 -1.79 -15.98 25.31
C LEU A 123 -0.85 -15.58 26.46
N PRO A 124 0.39 -16.09 26.48
CA PRO A 124 1.45 -15.56 27.34
C PRO A 124 1.69 -14.05 27.12
N GLN A 125 2.03 -13.29 28.17
CA GLN A 125 2.13 -11.82 28.10
C GLN A 125 3.02 -11.29 26.95
N ALA A 126 4.17 -11.92 26.70
CA ALA A 126 5.04 -11.54 25.59
C ALA A 126 4.36 -11.67 24.21
N GLN A 127 3.54 -12.71 24.05
CA GLN A 127 2.76 -12.93 22.82
C GLN A 127 1.53 -12.03 22.74
N GLN A 128 0.95 -11.65 23.88
CA GLN A 128 -0.17 -10.70 23.91
C GLN A 128 0.22 -9.35 23.31
N GLU A 129 1.39 -8.82 23.67
CA GLU A 129 1.85 -7.53 23.16
C GLU A 129 2.08 -7.59 21.64
N GLN A 130 2.75 -8.64 21.16
CA GLN A 130 2.96 -8.87 19.72
C GLN A 130 1.63 -9.02 18.97
N ALA A 131 0.69 -9.80 19.51
CA ALA A 131 -0.63 -9.98 18.93
C ALA A 131 -1.42 -8.66 18.90
N ARG A 132 -1.36 -7.83 19.95
CA ARG A 132 -1.99 -6.50 19.96
C ARG A 132 -1.41 -5.58 18.89
N GLN A 133 -0.09 -5.58 18.72
CA GLN A 133 0.58 -4.79 17.70
C GLN A 133 0.17 -5.23 16.29
N LEU A 134 0.15 -6.54 16.02
CA LEU A 134 -0.31 -7.08 14.74
C LEU A 134 -1.78 -6.72 14.46
N LEU A 135 -2.66 -6.88 15.45
CA LEU A 135 -4.07 -6.50 15.34
C LEU A 135 -4.22 -5.02 15.04
N ALA A 136 -3.56 -4.15 15.80
CA ALA A 136 -3.63 -2.70 15.63
C ALA A 136 -3.10 -2.25 14.26
N GLN A 137 -1.99 -2.84 13.80
CA GLN A 137 -1.42 -2.55 12.48
C GLN A 137 -2.38 -2.96 11.36
N THR A 138 -2.92 -4.18 11.44
CA THR A 138 -3.80 -4.70 10.40
C THR A 138 -5.14 -3.95 10.38
N ASP A 139 -5.69 -3.60 11.54
CA ASP A 139 -6.91 -2.79 11.66
C ASP A 139 -6.70 -1.38 11.10
N ASN A 140 -5.54 -0.78 11.36
CA ASN A 140 -5.21 0.52 10.78
C ASN A 140 -5.16 0.45 9.25
N MET A 141 -4.49 -0.56 8.68
CA MET A 141 -4.44 -0.73 7.23
C MET A 141 -5.83 -0.96 6.62
N THR A 142 -6.65 -1.82 7.23
CA THR A 142 -8.04 -2.04 6.78
C THR A 142 -8.84 -0.74 6.79
N GLN A 143 -8.76 0.04 7.87
CA GLN A 143 -9.50 1.31 7.99
C GLN A 143 -9.02 2.40 7.03
N VAL A 144 -7.77 2.35 6.56
CA VAL A 144 -7.26 3.31 5.57
C VAL A 144 -7.62 2.87 4.15
N VAL A 145 -7.44 1.60 3.83
CA VAL A 145 -7.56 1.11 2.45
C VAL A 145 -9.01 0.90 2.04
N GLU A 146 -9.82 0.24 2.89
CA GLU A 146 -11.20 -0.16 2.54
C GLU A 146 -12.08 1.00 2.05
N PRO A 147 -12.12 2.17 2.72
CA PRO A 147 -12.98 3.27 2.29
C PRO A 147 -12.58 3.88 0.96
N CYS A 148 -11.37 3.60 0.48
CA CYS A 148 -10.81 4.12 -0.76
C CYS A 148 -10.98 3.17 -1.96
N LEU A 149 -11.66 2.03 -1.76
CA LEU A 149 -11.96 1.09 -2.82
C LEU A 149 -13.31 1.43 -3.47
N SER A 150 -13.29 1.69 -4.77
CA SER A 150 -14.52 1.81 -5.57
C SER A 150 -15.14 0.44 -5.89
N GLU A 151 -16.34 0.45 -6.47
CA GLU A 151 -16.94 -0.78 -7.04
C GLU A 151 -16.10 -1.38 -8.17
N ALA A 152 -15.49 -0.52 -9.00
CA ALA A 152 -14.60 -0.95 -10.07
C ALA A 152 -13.33 -1.61 -9.50
N ASP A 153 -12.77 -1.05 -8.43
CA ASP A 153 -11.65 -1.68 -7.70
C ASP A 153 -12.08 -3.03 -7.13
N SER A 154 -13.24 -3.12 -6.49
CA SER A 154 -13.77 -4.36 -5.93
C SER A 154 -13.94 -5.47 -6.99
N LYS A 155 -14.34 -5.10 -8.21
CA LYS A 155 -14.41 -6.04 -9.34
C LYS A 155 -13.01 -6.47 -9.79
N ALA A 156 -12.10 -5.52 -9.98
CA ALA A 156 -10.73 -5.80 -10.40
C ALA A 156 -9.96 -6.64 -9.37
N LEU A 157 -10.13 -6.36 -8.08
CA LEU A 157 -9.53 -7.11 -6.97
C LEU A 157 -9.95 -8.58 -6.98
N ARG A 158 -11.23 -8.87 -7.23
CA ARG A 158 -11.72 -10.25 -7.40
C ARG A 158 -11.12 -10.91 -8.63
N GLN A 159 -11.07 -10.20 -9.75
CA GLN A 159 -10.46 -10.72 -10.98
C GLN A 159 -8.98 -11.08 -10.80
N HIS A 160 -8.23 -10.29 -10.05
CA HIS A 160 -6.79 -10.46 -9.87
C HIS A 160 -6.39 -11.08 -8.53
N GLN A 161 -7.33 -11.62 -7.75
CA GLN A 161 -7.09 -12.08 -6.37
C GLN A 161 -5.90 -13.05 -6.26
N HIS A 162 -5.86 -14.09 -7.07
CA HIS A 162 -4.77 -15.08 -7.04
C HIS A 162 -3.41 -14.47 -7.37
N ARG A 163 -3.38 -13.57 -8.37
CA ARG A 163 -2.16 -12.87 -8.80
C ARG A 163 -1.63 -11.98 -7.66
N LEU A 164 -2.52 -11.25 -6.99
CA LEU A 164 -2.19 -10.35 -5.88
C LEU A 164 -1.68 -11.12 -4.64
N ILE A 165 -2.31 -12.24 -4.29
CA ILE A 165 -1.85 -13.11 -3.20
C ILE A 165 -0.47 -13.71 -3.53
N ALA A 166 -0.27 -14.18 -4.77
CA ALA A 166 1.01 -14.71 -5.22
C ALA A 166 2.12 -13.64 -5.29
N LEU A 167 1.76 -12.38 -5.51
CA LEU A 167 2.69 -11.27 -5.42
C LEU A 167 3.10 -11.02 -3.97
N ALA A 168 2.13 -10.98 -3.04
CA ALA A 168 2.39 -10.75 -1.63
C ALA A 168 3.26 -11.83 -0.96
N SER A 169 3.22 -13.08 -1.44
CA SER A 169 4.09 -14.16 -0.95
C SER A 169 5.54 -14.04 -1.42
N LYS A 170 5.80 -13.28 -2.49
CA LYS A 170 7.15 -13.08 -3.06
C LYS A 170 7.86 -11.84 -2.49
N LEU A 171 7.17 -11.02 -1.71
CA LEU A 171 7.74 -9.82 -1.11
C LEU A 171 8.55 -10.18 0.15
N PRO A 172 9.73 -9.55 0.37
CA PRO A 172 10.48 -9.73 1.60
C PRO A 172 9.65 -9.27 2.80
N GLY A 173 9.69 -10.05 3.89
CA GLY A 173 8.87 -9.79 5.08
C GLY A 173 7.43 -10.30 4.98
N SER A 174 7.11 -11.14 3.99
CA SER A 174 5.80 -11.80 3.91
C SER A 174 5.50 -12.61 5.18
N ILE A 175 4.34 -12.34 5.78
CA ILE A 175 3.79 -13.09 6.92
C ILE A 175 2.97 -14.32 6.47
N LEU A 176 2.79 -14.49 5.16
CA LEU A 176 2.12 -15.67 4.64
C LEU A 176 3.07 -16.86 4.68
N PRO A 177 2.63 -18.04 5.17
CA PRO A 177 3.42 -19.24 5.01
C PRO A 177 3.67 -19.48 3.51
N ALA A 178 4.92 -19.76 3.14
CA ALA A 178 5.26 -20.15 1.78
C ALA A 178 4.31 -21.28 1.35
N GLN A 179 3.63 -21.12 0.21
CA GLN A 179 2.73 -22.16 -0.28
C GLN A 179 3.54 -23.45 -0.50
N PRO A 180 3.06 -24.61 -0.01
CA PRO A 180 3.74 -25.88 -0.21
C PRO A 180 3.63 -26.27 -1.69
N GLY A 181 4.68 -25.95 -2.45
CA GLY A 181 4.74 -26.21 -3.90
C GLY A 181 5.97 -25.66 -4.61
N ALA A 182 6.74 -24.77 -3.98
CA ALA A 182 7.99 -24.24 -4.54
C ALA A 182 9.26 -24.78 -3.84
N ALA A 183 9.18 -25.95 -3.22
CA ALA A 183 10.37 -26.70 -2.82
C ALA A 183 10.72 -27.67 -3.96
N GLY A 184 11.90 -27.45 -4.54
CA GLY A 184 12.42 -28.20 -5.66
C GLY A 184 12.36 -29.71 -5.43
N LYS A 185 12.04 -30.42 -6.51
CA LYS A 185 12.34 -31.82 -6.65
C LYS A 185 13.87 -31.98 -6.60
N PRO A 186 14.44 -32.73 -5.65
CA PRO A 186 15.81 -33.17 -5.76
C PRO A 186 15.81 -34.39 -6.70
N ASP A 187 16.44 -34.24 -7.86
CA ASP A 187 17.10 -35.34 -8.55
C ASP A 187 18.58 -34.95 -8.69
#